data_AF-A0AAW2KI49-F1
#
_entry.id   AF-A0AAW2KI49-F1
#
_cell.length_a   1.000
_cell.length_b   1.000
_cell.length_c   1.000
_cell.angle_alpha   90.00
_cell.angle_beta   90.00
_cell.angle_gamma   90.00
#
_symmetry.space_group_name_H-M   'P 1'
#
loop_
_entity.id
_entity.type
_entity.pdbx_description
1 polymer ?
#
loop_
_entity_poly.entity_id
_entity_poly.type
_entity_poly.pdbx_seq_one_letter_code
_entity_poly.pdbx_strand_id
1 'polypeptide(L)'
;MINLETLDLSYNDLHGSIPSSFNQLTFLSKFSVAYNHLAGAIPTGGQFLSFPSSSFEGNPGLCGKLISPCVVNNVGLRRPNPSSADSKFGRTSSVLGITISVGIGIAIILAILLLRISRNDVGVPIGDAQDEINRVPELSDAFGPPKLVLFKNADCKDLTVSDLLKSHKQL
;
A
#
# COMPACT_ATOMS: atom_id res chain seq x y z
N MET A 1 17.64 -1.19 20.83
CA MET A 1 16.58 -0.34 21.41
C MET A 1 16.10 0.59 20.32
N ILE A 2 14.79 0.72 20.18
CA ILE A 2 14.19 1.65 19.21
C ILE A 2 14.09 3.00 19.93
N ASN A 3 14.80 4.02 19.44
CA ASN A 3 14.82 5.36 20.01
C ASN A 3 13.64 6.16 19.45
N LEU A 4 12.41 5.74 19.77
CA LEU A 4 11.22 6.44 19.32
C LEU A 4 10.85 7.50 20.35
N GLU A 5 10.90 8.77 19.94
CA GLU A 5 10.58 9.92 20.80
C GLU A 5 9.14 10.40 20.66
N THR A 6 8.52 10.22 19.50
CA THR A 6 7.14 10.66 19.24
C THR A 6 6.37 9.56 18.54
N LEU A 7 5.19 9.23 19.05
CA LEU A 7 4.25 8.28 18.45
C LEU A 7 2.85 8.88 18.52
N ASP A 8 2.40 9.45 17.41
CA ASP A 8 1.04 9.94 17.26
C ASP A 8 0.26 9.00 16.34
N LEU A 9 -0.75 8.36 16.90
CA LEU A 9 -1.69 7.45 16.23
C LEU A 9 -3.13 7.97 16.39
N SER A 10 -3.31 9.24 16.76
CA SER A 10 -4.64 9.81 16.99
C SER A 10 -5.46 9.88 15.69
N TYR A 11 -6.79 9.90 15.83
CA TYR A 11 -7.75 10.04 14.72
C TYR A 11 -7.58 8.97 13.63
N ASN A 12 -7.45 7.72 14.06
CA ASN A 12 -7.40 6.57 13.17
C ASN A 12 -8.55 5.60 13.51
N ASP A 13 -8.68 4.54 12.72
CA ASP A 13 -9.66 3.47 12.92
C ASP A 13 -9.00 2.24 13.55
N LEU A 14 -8.10 2.45 14.53
CA LEU A 14 -7.37 1.34 15.17
C LEU A 14 -8.25 0.61 16.18
N HIS A 15 -8.22 -0.72 16.11
CA HIS A 15 -8.95 -1.62 17.00
C HIS A 15 -8.00 -2.50 17.82
N GLY A 16 -8.55 -3.17 18.84
CA GLY A 16 -7.80 -4.08 19.70
C GLY A 16 -7.21 -3.37 20.91
N SER A 17 -6.18 -3.97 21.53
CA SER A 17 -5.56 -3.44 22.74
C SER A 17 -4.23 -2.77 22.46
N ILE A 18 -3.84 -1.84 23.35
CA ILE A 18 -2.50 -1.24 23.33
C ILE A 18 -1.49 -2.34 23.70
N PRO A 19 -0.50 -2.67 22.84
CA PRO A 19 0.45 -3.72 23.12
C PRO A 19 1.31 -3.42 24.35
N SER A 20 1.50 -4.40 25.23
CA SER A 20 2.39 -4.27 26.40
C SER A 20 3.86 -4.06 26.03
N SER A 21 4.24 -4.41 24.80
CA SER A 21 5.58 -4.13 24.25
C SER A 21 5.87 -2.64 24.16
N PHE A 22 4.87 -1.77 24.13
CA PHE A 22 5.09 -0.31 24.14
C PHE A 22 5.74 0.17 25.43
N ASN A 23 5.70 -0.62 26.51
CA ASN A 23 6.46 -0.36 27.74
C ASN A 23 7.99 -0.38 27.52
N GLN A 24 8.47 -1.00 26.44
CA GLN A 24 9.90 -1.05 26.10
C GLN A 24 10.38 0.23 25.39
N LEU A 25 9.47 1.13 25.01
CA LEU A 25 9.78 2.42 24.42
C LEU A 25 10.12 3.40 25.55
N THR A 26 11.39 3.46 25.93
CA THR A 26 11.87 4.26 27.08
C THR A 26 12.20 5.71 26.74
N PHE A 27 12.25 6.06 25.46
CA PHE A 27 12.58 7.41 24.97
C PHE A 27 11.36 8.17 24.47
N LEU A 28 10.17 7.59 24.59
CA LEU A 28 8.97 8.23 24.09
C LEU A 28 8.77 9.53 24.90
N SER A 29 8.31 10.59 24.27
CA SER A 29 8.12 11.90 24.92
C SER A 29 6.75 12.45 24.58
N LYS A 30 6.27 12.13 23.37
CA LYS A 30 4.92 12.40 22.90
C LYS A 30 4.27 11.11 22.47
N PHE A 31 3.08 10.87 22.99
CA PHE A 31 2.26 9.72 22.66
C PHE A 31 0.81 10.16 22.56
N SER A 32 0.11 9.71 21.52
CA SER A 32 -1.34 9.87 21.42
C SER A 32 -1.94 8.70 20.65
N VAL A 33 -3.03 8.15 21.16
CA VAL A 33 -3.91 7.19 20.49
C VAL A 33 -5.35 7.69 20.54
N ALA A 34 -5.53 9.00 20.76
CA ALA A 34 -6.84 9.62 20.92
C ALA A 34 -7.74 9.37 19.71
N TYR A 35 -9.05 9.26 19.93
CA TYR A 35 -10.04 9.09 18.86
C TYR A 35 -9.74 7.87 17.96
N ASN A 36 -9.73 6.68 18.57
CA ASN A 36 -9.65 5.38 17.91
C ASN A 36 -10.71 4.44 18.51
N HIS A 37 -10.74 3.18 18.07
CA HIS A 37 -11.62 2.14 18.58
C HIS A 37 -10.87 1.12 19.46
N LEU A 38 -9.87 1.58 20.21
CA LEU A 38 -9.07 0.72 21.08
C LEU A 38 -9.88 0.30 22.32
N ALA A 39 -9.57 -0.89 22.82
CA ALA A 39 -10.23 -1.50 23.95
C ALA A 39 -9.26 -2.24 24.89
N GLY A 40 -9.66 -2.37 26.15
CA GLY A 40 -8.90 -3.09 27.18
C GLY A 40 -8.05 -2.18 28.07
N ALA A 41 -7.17 -2.81 28.85
CA ALA A 41 -6.37 -2.12 29.85
C ALA A 41 -5.21 -1.33 29.22
N ILE A 42 -5.08 -0.06 29.60
CA ILE A 42 -3.91 0.76 29.28
C ILE A 42 -2.69 0.18 30.02
N PRO A 43 -1.58 -0.13 29.32
CA PRO A 43 -0.36 -0.59 29.95
C PRO A 43 0.12 0.41 31.00
N THR A 44 0.50 -0.08 32.18
CA THR A 44 0.99 0.75 33.29
C THR A 44 2.52 0.78 33.39
N GLY A 45 3.22 0.20 32.43
CA GLY A 45 4.68 0.06 32.45
C GLY A 45 5.40 1.26 31.83
N GLY A 46 6.65 1.45 32.25
CA GLY A 46 7.54 2.50 31.74
C GLY A 46 6.95 3.88 31.97
N GLN A 47 6.71 4.60 30.88
CA GLN A 47 6.30 6.00 30.85
C GLN A 47 4.83 6.21 30.45
N PHE A 48 4.04 5.14 30.28
CA PHE A 48 2.62 5.28 29.90
C PHE A 48 1.80 6.08 30.92
N LEU A 49 2.20 6.01 32.19
CA LEU A 49 1.57 6.76 33.28
C LEU A 49 1.91 8.26 33.27
N SER A 50 2.93 8.70 32.52
CA SER A 50 3.29 10.11 32.44
C SER A 50 2.54 10.85 31.33
N PHE A 51 1.84 10.16 30.45
CA PHE A 51 1.07 10.80 29.39
C PHE A 51 -0.27 11.33 29.91
N PRO A 52 -0.72 12.51 29.42
CA PRO A 52 -1.99 13.08 29.85
C PRO A 52 -3.16 12.21 29.38
N SER A 53 -4.27 12.24 30.11
CA SER A 53 -5.49 11.48 29.79
C SER A 53 -6.05 11.81 28.39
N SER A 54 -5.79 13.02 27.87
CA SER A 54 -6.14 13.42 26.49
C SER A 54 -5.49 12.51 25.43
N SER A 55 -4.33 11.92 25.72
CA SER A 55 -3.64 10.99 24.80
C SER A 55 -4.42 9.71 24.54
N PHE A 56 -5.42 9.41 25.37
CA PHE A 56 -6.20 8.18 25.35
C PHE A 56 -7.70 8.46 25.16
N GLU A 57 -8.10 9.71 25.00
CA GLU A 57 -9.51 10.09 24.91
C GLU A 57 -10.15 9.57 23.62
N GLY A 58 -11.48 9.59 23.54
CA GLY A 58 -12.19 9.14 22.34
C GLY A 58 -12.05 7.65 22.03
N ASN A 59 -11.62 6.83 23.00
CA ASN A 59 -11.55 5.36 22.91
C ASN A 59 -12.51 4.73 23.94
N PRO A 60 -13.76 4.39 23.56
CA PRO A 60 -14.79 3.96 24.51
C PRO A 60 -14.49 2.66 25.26
N GLY A 61 -13.66 1.79 24.67
CA GLY A 61 -13.32 0.49 25.26
C GLY A 61 -12.08 0.52 26.15
N LEU A 62 -11.33 1.63 26.21
CA LEU A 62 -10.14 1.72 27.04
C LEU A 62 -10.50 1.91 28.51
N CYS A 63 -9.79 1.18 29.35
CA CYS A 63 -9.87 1.29 30.80
C CYS A 63 -8.46 1.25 31.38
N GLY A 64 -8.30 1.68 32.63
CA GLY A 64 -7.03 1.69 33.33
C GLY A 64 -6.99 2.79 34.38
N LYS A 65 -5.91 2.79 35.16
CA LYS A 65 -5.72 3.74 36.27
C LYS A 65 -5.87 5.22 35.87
N LEU A 66 -5.57 5.56 34.61
CA LEU A 66 -5.56 6.94 34.10
C LEU A 66 -6.93 7.50 33.67
N ILE A 67 -7.92 6.63 33.44
CA ILE A 67 -9.23 7.05 32.90
C ILE A 67 -10.36 6.49 33.76
N SER A 68 -10.48 5.17 33.81
CA SER A 68 -11.54 4.48 34.52
C SER A 68 -11.05 3.09 34.91
N PRO A 69 -11.22 2.64 36.17
CA PRO A 69 -10.81 1.30 36.56
C PRO A 69 -11.43 0.24 35.64
N CYS A 70 -10.62 -0.70 35.17
CA CYS A 70 -11.13 -1.84 34.42
C CYS A 70 -12.02 -2.68 35.34
N VAL A 71 -13.26 -2.93 34.92
CA VAL A 71 -14.17 -3.81 35.65
C VAL A 71 -13.72 -5.24 35.45
N VAL A 72 -13.02 -5.80 36.44
CA VAL A 72 -12.76 -7.24 36.50
C VAL A 72 -14.00 -7.90 37.11
N ASN A 73 -14.90 -8.38 36.27
CA ASN A 73 -15.98 -9.24 36.74
C ASN A 73 -15.33 -10.52 37.31
N ASN A 74 -15.27 -10.64 38.63
CA ASN A 74 -14.85 -11.87 39.33
C ASN A 74 -15.90 -12.97 39.13
N VAL A 75 -16.02 -13.49 37.91
CA VAL A 75 -16.58 -14.81 37.66
C VAL A 75 -15.41 -15.77 37.80
N GLY A 76 -15.41 -16.54 38.90
CA GLY A 76 -14.23 -17.13 39.51
C GLY A 76 -13.38 -18.09 38.67
N LEU A 77 -12.29 -18.52 39.31
CA LEU A 77 -11.36 -19.59 38.93
C LEU A 77 -12.07 -20.93 38.61
N ARG A 78 -12.82 -21.01 37.51
CA ARG A 78 -13.32 -22.27 36.96
C ARG A 78 -12.52 -22.60 35.72
N ARG A 79 -11.80 -23.74 35.79
CA ARG A 79 -11.22 -24.42 34.62
C ARG A 79 -12.23 -24.36 33.46
N PRO A 80 -11.85 -23.95 32.25
CA PRO A 80 -12.72 -24.13 31.11
C PRO A 80 -12.78 -25.62 30.79
N ASN A 81 -13.93 -26.23 31.10
CA ASN A 81 -14.32 -27.49 30.50
C ASN A 81 -14.79 -27.18 29.06
N PRO A 82 -14.38 -27.96 28.04
CA PRO A 82 -14.69 -27.63 26.66
C PRO A 82 -16.09 -28.15 26.32
N SER A 83 -17.05 -27.24 26.17
CA SER A 83 -18.32 -27.58 25.53
C SER A 83 -18.93 -26.32 24.89
N SER A 84 -18.61 -26.17 23.61
CA SER A 84 -19.58 -25.96 22.54
C SER A 84 -20.67 -24.92 22.77
N ALA A 85 -20.41 -23.68 22.37
CA ALA A 85 -21.43 -22.75 21.91
C ALA A 85 -20.81 -21.79 20.88
N ASP A 86 -20.82 -22.28 19.65
CA ASP A 86 -21.27 -21.57 18.45
C ASP A 86 -21.12 -20.03 18.48
N SER A 87 -19.96 -19.54 18.04
CA SER A 87 -19.89 -18.21 17.45
C SER A 87 -19.76 -18.41 15.95
N LYS A 88 -20.84 -18.05 15.24
CA LYS A 88 -20.86 -17.89 13.79
C LYS A 88 -19.60 -17.14 13.38
N PHE A 89 -18.73 -17.87 12.69
CA PHE A 89 -17.55 -17.36 12.02
C PHE A 89 -17.98 -16.43 10.89
N GLY A 90 -18.34 -15.21 11.23
CA GLY A 90 -18.39 -14.09 10.29
C GLY A 90 -16.97 -13.67 9.93
N ARG A 91 -16.24 -14.52 9.21
CA ARG A 91 -14.98 -14.18 8.54
C ARG A 91 -15.18 -14.31 7.04
N THR A 92 -16.04 -13.44 6.52
CA THR A 92 -16.15 -13.14 5.09
C THR A 92 -16.17 -11.63 4.91
N SER A 93 -15.00 -10.98 4.96
CA SER A 93 -14.85 -9.57 4.57
C SER A 93 -13.37 -9.18 4.47
N SER A 94 -12.70 -9.64 3.40
CA SER A 94 -11.56 -8.94 2.75
C SER A 94 -10.88 -9.71 1.61
N VAL A 95 -11.47 -10.79 1.06
CA VAL A 95 -10.93 -11.47 -0.14
C VAL A 95 -11.77 -11.19 -1.40
N LEU A 96 -12.97 -10.60 -1.27
CA LEU A 96 -13.85 -10.35 -2.41
C LEU A 96 -13.37 -9.20 -3.32
N GLY A 97 -12.61 -8.23 -2.79
CA GLY A 97 -12.08 -7.12 -3.62
C GLY A 97 -10.91 -7.56 -4.50
N ILE A 98 -10.03 -8.41 -3.97
CA ILE A 98 -8.79 -8.84 -4.64
C ILE A 98 -9.11 -9.82 -5.78
N THR A 99 -10.07 -10.72 -5.62
CA THR A 99 -10.46 -11.67 -6.68
C THR A 99 -11.15 -10.97 -7.85
N ILE A 100 -11.98 -9.95 -7.58
CA ILE A 100 -12.65 -9.16 -8.61
C ILE A 100 -11.64 -8.26 -9.35
N SER A 101 -10.67 -7.66 -8.64
CA SER A 101 -9.67 -6.80 -9.28
C SER A 101 -8.71 -7.56 -10.20
N VAL A 102 -8.33 -8.79 -9.83
CA VAL A 102 -7.45 -9.62 -10.67
C VAL A 102 -8.16 -10.03 -11.97
N GLY A 103 -9.45 -10.41 -11.90
CA GLY A 103 -10.24 -10.73 -13.08
C GLY A 103 -10.39 -9.56 -14.05
N ILE A 104 -10.71 -8.37 -13.53
CA ILE A 104 -10.84 -7.14 -14.34
C ILE A 104 -9.50 -6.75 -14.97
N GLY A 105 -8.40 -6.83 -14.21
CA GLY A 105 -7.06 -6.53 -14.72
C GLY A 105 -6.66 -7.44 -15.88
N ILE A 106 -6.87 -8.75 -15.76
CA ILE A 106 -6.57 -9.72 -16.83
C ILE A 106 -7.43 -9.45 -18.07
N ALA A 107 -8.73 -9.18 -17.90
CA ALA A 107 -9.63 -8.88 -19.02
C ALA A 107 -9.22 -7.61 -19.79
N ILE A 108 -8.83 -6.54 -19.08
CA ILE A 108 -8.36 -5.30 -19.69
C ILE A 108 -7.04 -5.52 -20.44
N ILE A 109 -6.10 -6.27 -19.86
CA ILE A 109 -4.81 -6.59 -20.50
C ILE A 109 -5.03 -7.40 -21.79
N LEU A 110 -5.90 -8.42 -21.76
CA LEU A 110 -6.24 -9.20 -22.95
C LEU A 110 -6.92 -8.34 -24.03
N ALA A 111 -7.84 -7.46 -23.65
CA ALA A 111 -8.50 -6.55 -24.60
C ALA A 111 -7.50 -5.61 -25.30
N ILE A 112 -6.54 -5.03 -24.55
CA ILE A 112 -5.50 -4.18 -25.13
C ILE A 112 -4.61 -4.99 -26.09
N LEU A 113 -4.23 -6.22 -25.73
CA LEU A 113 -3.41 -7.07 -26.59
C LEU A 113 -4.14 -7.42 -27.90
N LEU A 114 -5.42 -7.77 -27.82
CA LEU A 114 -6.24 -8.04 -29.02
C LEU A 114 -6.42 -6.79 -29.90
N LEU A 115 -6.60 -5.60 -29.31
CA LEU A 115 -6.64 -4.35 -30.06
C LEU A 115 -5.30 -4.04 -30.74
N ARG A 116 -4.16 -4.36 -30.10
CA ARG A 116 -2.84 -4.20 -30.73
C ARG A 116 -2.63 -5.18 -31.88
N ILE A 117 -3.07 -6.43 -31.73
CA ILE A 117 -2.99 -7.44 -32.81
C ILE A 117 -3.92 -7.03 -33.96
N SER A 118 -5.16 -6.64 -33.69
CA SER A 118 -6.08 -6.15 -34.73
C SER A 118 -5.56 -4.90 -35.45
N ARG A 119 -4.85 -4.00 -34.75
CA ARG A 119 -4.19 -2.85 -35.37
C ARG A 119 -2.91 -3.23 -36.12
N ASN A 120 -2.27 -4.33 -35.75
CA ASN A 120 -1.09 -4.86 -36.43
C ASN A 120 -1.45 -5.77 -37.61
N ASP A 121 -2.66 -6.32 -37.66
CA ASP A 121 -3.23 -7.06 -38.80
C ASP A 121 -3.83 -6.13 -39.86
N VAL A 122 -3.94 -4.82 -39.59
CA VAL A 122 -4.12 -3.80 -40.64
C VAL A 122 -2.76 -3.46 -41.23
N GLY A 123 -2.15 -4.48 -41.85
CA GLY A 123 -0.79 -4.40 -42.33
C GLY A 123 -0.30 -5.64 -43.06
N VAL A 124 -1.17 -6.38 -43.76
CA VAL A 124 -0.71 -7.26 -44.85
C VAL A 124 -1.29 -6.75 -46.17
N PRO A 125 -0.45 -6.25 -47.09
CA PRO A 125 -0.86 -5.74 -48.38
C PRO A 125 -1.32 -6.87 -49.30
N ILE A 126 -2.30 -6.52 -50.13
CA ILE A 126 -2.80 -7.29 -51.27
C ILE A 126 -1.60 -7.68 -52.14
N GLY A 127 -1.33 -8.97 -52.26
CA GLY A 127 -0.40 -9.54 -53.24
C GLY A 127 -1.10 -9.67 -54.59
N ASP A 128 -0.45 -9.09 -55.59
CA ASP A 128 -0.95 -8.83 -56.94
C ASP A 128 -1.37 -10.08 -57.73
N ALA A 129 -2.48 -9.97 -58.45
CA ALA A 129 -2.71 -10.72 -59.69
C ALA A 129 -3.59 -9.89 -60.63
N GLN A 130 -2.98 -9.47 -61.74
CA GLN A 130 -3.58 -8.98 -62.99
C GLN A 130 -4.60 -7.83 -62.89
N ASP A 131 -4.18 -6.62 -63.26
CA ASP A 131 -4.32 -6.24 -64.67
C ASP A 131 -3.48 -5.01 -64.99
N GLU A 132 -2.63 -5.22 -66.00
CA GLU A 132 -1.96 -4.20 -66.79
C GLU A 132 -3.02 -3.25 -67.35
N ILE A 133 -2.83 -1.92 -67.29
CA ILE A 133 -3.22 -0.93 -68.32
C ILE A 133 -3.03 0.51 -67.75
N ASN A 134 -2.20 1.29 -68.45
CA ASN A 134 -2.02 2.76 -68.40
C ASN A 134 -0.92 3.39 -67.51
N ARG A 135 0.30 3.26 -68.05
CA ARG A 135 1.39 4.26 -68.24
C ARG A 135 1.22 5.74 -67.75
N VAL A 136 2.28 6.16 -67.02
CA VAL A 136 3.15 7.38 -67.19
C VAL A 136 2.81 8.67 -66.40
N PRO A 137 3.85 9.43 -65.93
CA PRO A 137 3.92 10.10 -64.61
C PRO A 137 4.09 11.64 -64.67
N GLU A 138 4.00 12.35 -63.54
CA GLU A 138 4.71 13.64 -63.22
C GLU A 138 4.26 14.15 -61.82
N LEU A 139 5.13 14.35 -60.81
CA LEU A 139 6.18 15.35 -60.56
C LEU A 139 5.67 16.76 -60.15
N SER A 140 5.49 16.97 -58.85
CA SER A 140 5.59 18.24 -58.11
C SER A 140 5.45 17.89 -56.61
N ASP A 141 6.13 18.49 -55.63
CA ASP A 141 7.11 19.56 -55.60
C ASP A 141 7.89 19.40 -54.29
N ALA A 142 9.12 19.91 -54.30
CA ALA A 142 10.05 19.83 -53.19
C ALA A 142 9.50 20.47 -51.91
N PHE A 143 9.59 19.79 -50.77
CA PHE A 143 9.95 20.33 -49.44
C PHE A 143 9.88 19.19 -48.42
N GLY A 144 11.02 18.49 -48.23
CA GLY A 144 11.14 17.48 -47.18
C GLY A 144 11.21 18.15 -45.80
N PRO A 145 10.48 17.68 -44.77
CA PRO A 145 10.69 18.13 -43.41
C PRO A 145 12.03 17.61 -42.85
N PRO A 146 12.66 18.34 -41.91
CA PRO A 146 14.05 18.14 -41.54
C PRO A 146 14.29 16.75 -40.94
N LYS A 147 15.38 16.12 -41.40
CA LYS A 147 15.92 14.86 -40.89
C LYS A 147 16.37 15.05 -39.43
N LEU A 148 15.54 14.65 -38.49
CA LEU A 148 15.89 14.64 -37.07
C LEU A 148 16.79 13.42 -36.78
N VAL A 149 18.10 13.65 -36.70
CA VAL A 149 19.07 12.64 -36.29
C VAL A 149 19.12 12.63 -34.75
N LEU A 150 18.36 11.73 -34.14
CA LEU A 150 18.49 11.42 -32.71
C LEU A 150 19.57 10.35 -32.54
N PHE A 151 20.72 10.74 -31.99
CA PHE A 151 21.70 9.79 -31.46
C PHE A 151 21.06 9.08 -30.27
N LYS A 152 20.58 7.86 -30.50
CA LYS A 152 20.17 6.95 -29.43
C LYS A 152 21.46 6.38 -28.81
N ASN A 153 22.05 7.12 -27.88
CA ASN A 153 23.08 6.54 -27.02
C ASN A 153 22.40 5.47 -26.17
N ALA A 154 22.69 4.22 -26.50
CA ALA A 154 22.37 3.08 -25.66
C ALA A 154 23.10 3.22 -24.32
N ASP A 155 22.52 2.63 -23.28
CA ASP A 155 22.98 2.60 -21.89
C ASP A 155 22.55 3.78 -20.99
N CYS A 156 21.23 3.93 -20.81
CA CYS A 156 20.71 4.54 -19.59
C CYS A 156 20.77 3.47 -18.47
N LYS A 157 21.95 3.28 -17.87
CA LYS A 157 22.03 2.64 -16.55
C LYS A 157 21.60 3.68 -15.52
N ASP A 158 20.59 3.35 -14.73
CA ASP A 158 20.13 4.20 -13.64
C ASP A 158 21.31 4.47 -12.68
N LEU A 159 21.74 5.72 -12.59
CA LEU A 159 22.73 6.13 -11.59
C LEU A 159 22.10 5.95 -10.21
N THR A 160 22.73 5.12 -9.39
CA THR A 160 22.29 4.91 -8.01
C THR A 160 23.03 5.85 -7.07
N VAL A 161 22.39 6.22 -5.95
CA VAL A 161 23.00 7.08 -4.90
C VAL A 161 24.32 6.49 -4.37
N SER A 162 24.48 5.17 -4.47
CA SER A 162 25.70 4.42 -4.18
C SER A 162 26.91 4.79 -5.05
N ASP A 163 26.69 5.22 -6.30
CA ASP A 163 27.78 5.65 -7.20
C ASP A 163 28.25 7.07 -6.88
N LEU A 164 27.33 7.94 -6.43
CA LEU A 164 27.65 9.29 -5.96
C LEU A 164 28.45 9.27 -4.65
N LEU A 165 28.17 8.34 -3.74
CA LEU A 165 28.90 8.22 -2.48
C LEU A 165 30.33 7.67 -2.64
N LYS A 166 30.62 6.98 -3.75
CA LYS A 166 31.96 6.43 -4.03
C LYS A 166 32.93 7.48 -4.57
N SER A 167 32.43 8.60 -5.08
CA SER A 167 33.23 9.70 -5.65
C SER A 167 33.85 10.63 -4.62
N HIS A 168 33.42 10.60 -3.35
CA HIS A 168 33.88 11.55 -2.33
C HIS A 168 34.99 11.00 -1.41
N LYS A 169 35.61 9.86 -1.75
CA LYS A 169 36.69 9.26 -0.96
C LYS A 169 38.01 9.15 -1.72
N GLN A 170 38.34 10.20 -2.47
CA GLN A 170 39.66 10.35 -3.07
C GLN A 170 40.07 11.82 -3.20
N LEU A 171 40.05 12.53 -2.07
CA LEU A 171 41.05 13.55 -1.72
C LEU A 171 41.30 13.46 -0.21
#